data_AF-A0A970GBM7-F1
#
_entry.id   AF-A0A970GBM7-F1
#
_cell.length_a   1.000
_cell.length_b   1.000
_cell.length_c   1.000
_cell.angle_alpha   90.00
_cell.angle_beta   90.00
_cell.angle_gamma   90.00
#
_symmetry.space_group_name_H-M   'P 1'
#
loop_
_entity.id
_entity.type
_entity.pdbx_description
1 polymer ?
#
loop_
_entity_poly.entity_id
_entity_poly.type
_entity_poly.pdbx_seq_one_letter_code
_entity_poly.pdbx_strand_id
1 'polypeptide(L)'
;KEGIPLVLGDIEESPRSIIEAVAKTKKVPVFRYKRDWQTSIRNDNLTGINFDYSFGNYEFPNLEANLMGEHQAINIGSALTAFILYAEKKKLPVTEEVIRKALQHISWKGRMQLLSQKPIIIIDGAHNVHGVKALMSTLEKIFPNRKVKFMVSILRDKDYKQMLSLICPKAEQIYVARNQSERAASVEDQVAVIEEYNIPYKTAPTVAEAYSLAVKECKEDDILIVCGSLFTVGEVLEIPKDNA
;
A
#
# COMPACT_ATOMS: atom_id res chain seq x y z
N LYS A 1 20.64 -12.05 11.16
CA LYS A 1 21.60 -12.23 12.28
C LYS A 1 21.92 -13.71 12.38
N GLU A 2 23.07 -14.12 12.89
CA GLU A 2 23.34 -15.56 13.11
C GLU A 2 22.29 -16.19 14.02
N GLY A 3 21.90 -17.44 13.74
CA GLY A 3 20.90 -18.19 14.51
C GLY A 3 19.47 -17.62 14.49
N ILE A 4 19.19 -16.60 13.66
CA ILE A 4 17.85 -16.01 13.52
C ILE A 4 17.28 -16.39 12.14
N PRO A 5 16.13 -17.10 12.10
CA PRO A 5 15.45 -17.42 10.84
C PRO A 5 15.16 -16.20 9.98
N LEU A 6 15.17 -16.41 8.67
CA LEU A 6 14.80 -15.42 7.68
C LEU A 6 13.46 -15.81 7.04
N VAL A 7 12.48 -14.90 7.09
CA VAL A 7 11.24 -15.00 6.32
C VAL A 7 11.33 -14.08 5.13
N LEU A 8 11.10 -14.60 3.93
CA LEU A 8 11.10 -13.84 2.68
C LEU A 8 9.70 -13.85 2.05
N GLY A 9 9.19 -12.64 1.81
CA GLY A 9 8.00 -12.38 0.99
C GLY A 9 8.25 -12.62 -0.50
N ASP A 10 7.35 -12.09 -1.34
CA ASP A 10 7.51 -12.10 -2.79
C ASP A 10 8.59 -11.08 -3.20
N ILE A 11 9.77 -11.58 -3.58
CA ILE A 11 10.96 -10.79 -3.89
C ILE A 11 11.53 -11.29 -5.22
N GLU A 12 11.87 -10.36 -6.11
CA GLU A 12 12.48 -10.65 -7.41
C GLU A 12 13.81 -11.44 -7.29
N GLU A 13 14.14 -12.19 -8.34
CA GLU A 13 15.27 -13.12 -8.36
C GLU A 13 16.61 -12.50 -7.94
N SER A 14 16.92 -11.31 -8.49
CA SER A 14 18.19 -10.63 -8.28
C SER A 14 18.43 -10.26 -6.81
N PRO A 15 17.56 -9.47 -6.15
CA PRO A 15 17.71 -9.20 -4.71
C PRO A 15 17.57 -10.46 -3.86
N ARG A 16 16.68 -11.39 -4.22
CA ARG A 16 16.48 -12.64 -3.49
C ARG A 16 17.75 -13.49 -3.43
N SER A 17 18.44 -13.66 -4.56
CA SER A 17 19.67 -14.44 -4.64
C SER A 17 20.77 -13.90 -3.74
N ILE A 18 20.91 -12.57 -3.67
CA ILE A 18 21.88 -11.91 -2.79
C ILE A 18 21.53 -12.18 -1.32
N ILE A 19 20.26 -12.02 -0.95
CA ILE A 19 19.79 -12.24 0.42
C ILE A 19 19.99 -13.70 0.84
N GLU A 20 19.65 -14.65 -0.03
CA GLU A 20 19.81 -16.09 0.21
C GLU A 20 21.28 -16.50 0.32
N ALA A 21 22.17 -15.91 -0.49
CA ALA A 21 23.62 -16.13 -0.37
C ALA A 21 24.15 -15.69 1.02
N VAL A 22 23.72 -14.53 1.50
CA VAL A 22 24.07 -14.05 2.85
C VAL A 22 23.49 -14.97 3.93
N ALA A 23 22.26 -15.44 3.78
CA ALA A 23 21.63 -16.37 4.71
C ALA A 23 22.37 -17.71 4.77
N LYS A 24 22.80 -18.23 3.62
CA LYS A 24 23.61 -19.45 3.50
C LYS A 24 24.95 -19.31 4.22
N THR A 25 25.66 -18.21 4.00
CA THR A 25 26.93 -17.91 4.71
C THR A 25 26.73 -17.86 6.22
N LYS A 26 25.61 -17.29 6.68
CA LYS A 26 25.25 -17.20 8.11
C LYS A 26 24.61 -18.47 8.67
N LYS A 27 24.45 -19.52 7.85
CA LYS A 27 23.83 -20.81 8.20
C LYS A 27 22.47 -20.65 8.90
N VAL A 28 21.64 -19.71 8.44
CA VAL A 28 20.30 -19.50 8.99
C VAL A 28 19.23 -20.16 8.12
N PRO A 29 18.16 -20.72 8.71
CA PRO A 29 17.04 -21.22 7.93
C PRO A 29 16.33 -20.08 7.21
N VAL A 30 15.89 -20.36 5.98
CA VAL A 30 15.17 -19.43 5.12
C VAL A 30 13.80 -19.99 4.81
N PHE A 31 12.76 -19.21 5.03
CA PHE A 31 11.36 -19.54 4.77
C PHE A 31 10.81 -18.58 3.70
N ARG A 32 10.55 -19.10 2.50
CA ARG A 32 10.27 -18.33 1.30
C ARG A 32 8.82 -18.46 0.87
N TYR A 33 8.23 -17.34 0.47
CA TYR A 33 6.91 -17.30 -0.16
C TYR A 33 6.85 -18.25 -1.37
N LYS A 34 5.73 -18.97 -1.53
CA LYS A 34 5.49 -20.01 -2.56
C LYS A 34 6.46 -21.21 -2.51
N ARG A 35 7.28 -21.36 -1.47
CA ARG A 35 8.09 -22.56 -1.22
C ARG A 35 7.77 -23.18 0.14
N ASP A 36 7.84 -22.37 1.19
CA ASP A 36 7.68 -22.83 2.57
C ASP A 36 6.37 -22.34 3.18
N TRP A 37 5.91 -21.15 2.78
CA TRP A 37 4.62 -20.58 3.15
C TRP A 37 3.97 -19.91 1.94
N GLN A 38 2.65 -19.76 1.97
CA GLN A 38 1.92 -19.12 0.89
C GLN A 38 0.61 -18.49 1.36
N THR A 39 0.05 -17.66 0.49
CA THR A 39 -1.30 -17.09 0.64
C THR A 39 -2.05 -17.21 -0.67
N SER A 40 -3.37 -17.37 -0.59
CA SER A 40 -4.26 -17.37 -1.76
C SER A 40 -5.43 -16.42 -1.52
N ILE A 41 -5.55 -15.37 -2.35
CA ILE A 41 -6.66 -14.42 -2.26
C ILE A 41 -7.95 -15.10 -2.70
N ARG A 42 -9.02 -14.88 -1.95
CA ARG A 42 -10.39 -15.27 -2.29
C ARG A 42 -11.23 -14.04 -2.66
N ASN A 43 -11.06 -12.93 -1.95
CA ASN A 43 -11.77 -11.68 -2.19
C ASN A 43 -10.94 -10.47 -1.73
N ASP A 44 -11.15 -9.31 -2.36
CA ASP A 44 -10.55 -8.02 -1.99
C ASP A 44 -11.57 -6.92 -2.32
N ASN A 45 -12.01 -6.17 -1.30
CA ASN A 45 -13.05 -5.17 -1.43
C ASN A 45 -12.84 -4.01 -0.42
N LEU A 46 -13.77 -3.05 -0.40
CA LEU A 46 -13.66 -1.86 0.44
C LEU A 46 -13.60 -2.10 1.95
N THR A 47 -14.01 -3.27 2.42
CA THR A 47 -13.98 -3.67 3.84
C THR A 47 -12.74 -4.48 4.22
N GLY A 48 -11.97 -4.94 3.23
CA GLY A 48 -10.73 -5.68 3.44
C GLY A 48 -10.56 -6.89 2.52
N ILE A 49 -9.57 -7.72 2.86
CA ILE A 49 -9.21 -8.93 2.11
C ILE A 49 -9.66 -10.21 2.82
N ASN A 50 -10.02 -11.20 2.01
CA ASN A 50 -10.26 -12.57 2.43
C ASN A 50 -9.27 -13.50 1.70
N PHE A 51 -8.56 -14.33 2.45
CA PHE A 51 -7.47 -15.14 1.90
C PHE A 51 -7.21 -16.40 2.73
N ASP A 52 -6.57 -17.40 2.11
CA ASP A 52 -6.02 -18.56 2.81
C ASP A 52 -4.54 -18.34 3.11
N TYR A 53 -4.06 -18.91 4.21
CA TYR A 53 -2.64 -18.95 4.56
C TYR A 53 -2.21 -20.38 4.91
N SER A 54 -1.01 -20.78 4.47
CA SER A 54 -0.39 -22.02 4.91
C SER A 54 1.12 -21.88 5.17
N PHE A 55 1.61 -22.59 6.20
CA PHE A 55 3.01 -22.69 6.57
C PHE A 55 3.26 -23.95 7.43
N GLY A 56 3.97 -24.94 6.90
CA GLY A 56 4.20 -26.22 7.60
C GLY A 56 2.87 -26.91 7.95
N ASN A 57 2.63 -27.16 9.25
CA ASN A 57 1.37 -27.75 9.76
C ASN A 57 0.29 -26.71 10.06
N TYR A 58 0.57 -25.42 9.85
CA TYR A 58 -0.41 -24.35 10.05
C TYR A 58 -1.17 -24.09 8.75
N GLU A 59 -2.46 -24.38 8.78
CA GLU A 59 -3.38 -24.06 7.70
C GLU A 59 -4.52 -23.21 8.26
N PHE A 60 -4.65 -21.99 7.74
CA PHE A 60 -5.69 -21.05 8.14
C PHE A 60 -6.49 -20.65 6.91
N PRO A 61 -7.58 -21.37 6.58
CA PRO A 61 -8.44 -21.02 5.47
C PRO A 61 -9.31 -19.81 5.83
N ASN A 62 -9.75 -19.06 4.82
CA ASN A 62 -10.77 -18.02 4.97
C ASN A 62 -10.44 -17.00 6.08
N LEU A 63 -9.19 -16.55 6.16
CA LEU A 63 -8.79 -15.44 7.02
C LEU A 63 -9.33 -14.14 6.46
N GLU A 64 -9.84 -13.29 7.34
CA GLU A 64 -10.32 -11.95 7.01
C GLU A 64 -9.42 -10.93 7.69
N ALA A 65 -8.97 -9.93 6.93
CA ALA A 65 -8.20 -8.81 7.45
C ALA A 65 -8.79 -7.48 6.97
N ASN A 66 -8.84 -6.49 7.86
CA ASN A 66 -9.41 -5.16 7.61
C ASN A 66 -8.48 -4.23 6.80
N LEU A 67 -7.64 -4.78 5.92
CA LEU A 67 -6.77 -4.06 5.01
C LEU A 67 -7.18 -4.34 3.57
N MET A 68 -7.15 -3.32 2.71
CA MET A 68 -7.45 -3.46 1.28
C MET A 68 -6.16 -3.69 0.47
N GLY A 69 -6.28 -4.47 -0.61
CA GLY A 69 -5.19 -4.74 -1.53
C GLY A 69 -4.56 -6.11 -1.32
N GLU A 70 -4.55 -6.93 -2.36
CA GLU A 70 -4.02 -8.31 -2.34
C GLU A 70 -2.58 -8.45 -1.83
N HIS A 71 -1.73 -7.46 -2.10
CA HIS A 71 -0.36 -7.44 -1.59
C HIS A 71 -0.30 -7.48 -0.06
N GLN A 72 -1.38 -7.07 0.63
CA GLN A 72 -1.49 -7.16 2.07
C GLN A 72 -1.58 -8.61 2.55
N ALA A 73 -2.11 -9.55 1.77
CA ALA A 73 -2.06 -10.97 2.15
C ALA A 73 -0.62 -11.47 2.24
N ILE A 74 0.27 -11.05 1.33
CA ILE A 74 1.70 -11.41 1.36
C ILE A 74 2.38 -10.76 2.58
N ASN A 75 2.05 -9.49 2.88
CA ASN A 75 2.57 -8.81 4.08
C ASN A 75 2.13 -9.51 5.37
N ILE A 76 0.84 -9.82 5.48
CA ILE A 76 0.26 -10.52 6.62
C ILE A 76 0.86 -11.93 6.72
N GLY A 77 0.94 -12.67 5.63
CA GLY A 77 1.54 -14.01 5.59
C GLY A 77 3.01 -13.99 6.04
N SER A 78 3.77 -12.98 5.63
CA SER A 78 5.16 -12.78 6.10
C SER A 78 5.20 -12.56 7.63
N ALA A 79 4.30 -11.71 8.15
CA ALA A 79 4.20 -11.42 9.57
C ALA A 79 3.73 -12.64 10.39
N LEU A 80 2.74 -13.38 9.88
CA LEU A 80 2.25 -14.62 10.50
C LEU A 80 3.34 -15.70 10.53
N THR A 81 4.09 -15.88 9.43
CA THR A 81 5.21 -16.82 9.38
C THR A 81 6.26 -16.46 10.43
N ALA A 82 6.64 -15.18 10.50
CA ALA A 82 7.60 -14.69 11.50
C ALA A 82 7.08 -14.88 12.94
N PHE A 83 5.79 -14.60 13.18
CA PHE A 83 5.13 -14.81 14.47
C PHE A 83 5.12 -16.28 14.88
N ILE A 84 4.75 -17.19 13.97
CA ILE A 84 4.70 -18.64 14.22
C ILE A 84 6.10 -19.14 14.61
N LEU A 85 7.13 -18.82 13.81
CA LEU A 85 8.51 -19.20 14.11
C LEU A 85 8.98 -18.68 15.48
N TYR A 86 8.58 -17.46 15.83
CA TYR A 86 8.88 -16.89 17.13
C TYR A 86 8.14 -17.61 18.26
N ALA A 87 6.84 -17.86 18.08
CA ALA A 87 5.98 -18.51 19.06
C ALA A 87 6.44 -19.94 19.34
N GLU A 88 6.77 -20.72 18.31
CA GLU A 88 7.35 -22.06 18.46
C GLU A 88 8.65 -22.04 19.27
N LYS A 89 9.58 -21.14 18.92
CA LYS A 89 10.85 -20.98 19.66
C LYS A 89 10.63 -20.61 21.12
N LYS A 90 9.55 -19.87 21.43
CA LYS A 90 9.18 -19.44 22.78
C LYS A 90 8.20 -20.39 23.47
N LYS A 91 7.78 -21.47 22.81
CA LYS A 91 6.73 -22.39 23.29
C LYS A 91 5.43 -21.66 23.66
N LEU A 92 5.07 -20.63 22.88
CA LEU A 92 3.82 -19.90 23.02
C LEU A 92 2.73 -20.58 22.19
N PRO A 93 1.48 -20.63 22.67
CA PRO A 93 0.38 -21.19 21.90
C PRO A 93 0.08 -20.29 20.68
N VAL A 94 -0.07 -20.91 19.52
CA VAL A 94 -0.58 -20.28 18.31
C VAL A 94 -1.97 -20.84 18.07
N THR A 95 -3.00 -20.05 18.37
CA THR A 95 -4.39 -20.45 18.12
C THR A 95 -4.97 -19.64 16.97
N GLU A 96 -5.81 -20.30 16.17
CA GLU A 96 -6.50 -19.67 15.06
C GLU A 96 -7.38 -18.49 15.51
N GLU A 97 -8.04 -18.62 16.68
CA GLU A 97 -8.86 -17.56 17.27
C GLU A 97 -8.06 -16.26 17.50
N VAL A 98 -6.85 -16.36 18.05
CA VAL A 98 -5.98 -15.19 18.29
C VAL A 98 -5.57 -14.54 16.98
N ILE A 99 -5.24 -15.35 15.96
CA ILE A 99 -4.88 -14.85 14.64
C ILE A 99 -6.06 -14.12 14.01
N ARG A 100 -7.23 -14.76 13.92
CA ARG A 100 -8.45 -14.16 13.34
C ARG A 100 -8.80 -12.85 14.04
N LYS A 101 -8.78 -12.83 15.37
CA LYS A 101 -9.03 -11.61 16.14
C LYS A 101 -8.00 -10.51 15.83
N ALA A 102 -6.71 -10.84 15.77
CA ALA A 102 -5.67 -9.86 15.46
C ALA A 102 -5.83 -9.23 14.07
N LEU A 103 -6.22 -10.02 13.07
CA LEU A 103 -6.41 -9.54 11.69
C LEU A 103 -7.58 -8.55 11.52
N GLN A 104 -8.57 -8.60 12.42
CA GLN A 104 -9.69 -7.65 12.43
C GLN A 104 -9.35 -6.31 13.11
N HIS A 105 -8.23 -6.24 13.84
CA HIS A 105 -7.84 -5.06 14.62
C HIS A 105 -6.57 -4.41 14.08
N ILE A 106 -6.21 -4.65 12.81
CA ILE A 106 -5.03 -4.01 12.23
C ILE A 106 -5.32 -2.53 12.05
N SER A 107 -4.45 -1.69 12.62
CA SER A 107 -4.47 -0.25 12.39
C SER A 107 -3.20 0.14 11.64
N TRP A 108 -3.33 0.39 10.34
CA TRP A 108 -2.23 0.79 9.48
C TRP A 108 -2.54 2.09 8.76
N LYS A 109 -2.16 3.20 9.39
CA LYS A 109 -2.38 4.53 8.81
C LYS A 109 -1.69 4.64 7.45
N GLY A 110 -2.41 5.15 6.46
CA GLY A 110 -1.85 5.44 5.14
C GLY A 110 -1.58 4.23 4.23
N ARG A 111 -2.25 3.09 4.45
CA ARG A 111 -2.16 1.91 3.56
C ARG A 111 -3.54 1.55 3.07
N MET A 112 -3.87 1.96 1.84
CA MET A 112 -5.21 1.87 1.26
C MET A 112 -6.28 2.20 2.31
N GLN A 113 -6.11 3.32 3.02
CA GLN A 113 -6.96 3.65 4.15
C GLN A 113 -8.16 4.47 3.65
N LEU A 114 -9.36 3.97 3.91
CA LEU A 114 -10.62 4.68 3.61
C LEU A 114 -10.87 5.79 4.63
N LEU A 115 -11.02 7.03 4.16
CA LEU A 115 -11.36 8.19 4.97
C LEU A 115 -12.83 8.60 4.87
N SER A 116 -13.45 8.40 3.71
CA SER A 116 -14.87 8.68 3.46
C SER A 116 -15.45 7.66 2.48
N GLN A 117 -16.76 7.39 2.60
CA GLN A 117 -17.50 6.51 1.70
C GLN A 117 -18.28 7.28 0.61
N LYS A 118 -18.58 8.56 0.83
CA LYS A 118 -19.33 9.42 -0.10
C LYS A 118 -18.83 10.86 -0.01
N PRO A 119 -18.02 11.35 -0.96
CA PRO A 119 -17.30 10.57 -1.98
C PRO A 119 -16.38 9.52 -1.37
N ILE A 120 -15.97 8.52 -2.15
CA ILE A 120 -14.94 7.58 -1.70
C ILE A 120 -13.61 8.34 -1.65
N ILE A 121 -13.01 8.43 -0.46
CA ILE A 121 -11.68 9.04 -0.28
C ILE A 121 -10.76 7.99 0.31
N ILE A 122 -9.70 7.65 -0.41
CA ILE A 122 -8.69 6.67 0.01
C ILE A 122 -7.33 7.35 0.03
N ILE A 123 -6.54 7.09 1.06
CA ILE A 123 -5.15 7.53 1.15
C ILE A 123 -4.21 6.32 1.11
N ASP A 124 -3.11 6.43 0.37
CA ASP A 124 -2.09 5.40 0.30
C ASP A 124 -0.68 5.98 0.19
N GLY A 125 0.21 5.49 1.04
CA GLY A 125 1.60 5.93 1.13
C GLY A 125 2.53 5.31 0.06
N ALA A 126 2.00 4.88 -1.08
CA ALA A 126 2.78 4.52 -2.26
C ALA A 126 3.68 5.71 -2.64
N HIS A 127 4.99 5.49 -2.58
CA HIS A 127 6.02 6.52 -2.74
C HIS A 127 7.19 6.03 -3.60
N ASN A 128 6.99 4.92 -4.29
CA ASN A 128 7.92 4.34 -5.24
C ASN A 128 7.13 3.59 -6.32
N VAL A 129 7.80 3.22 -7.40
CA VAL A 129 7.19 2.59 -8.57
C VAL A 129 6.49 1.27 -8.22
N HIS A 130 7.12 0.42 -7.40
CA HIS A 130 6.52 -0.85 -6.99
C HIS A 130 5.22 -0.62 -6.19
N GLY A 131 5.23 0.33 -5.25
CA GLY A 131 4.06 0.71 -4.47
C GLY A 131 2.94 1.28 -5.35
N VAL A 132 3.28 2.13 -6.33
CA VAL A 132 2.28 2.67 -7.27
C VAL A 132 1.71 1.57 -8.17
N LYS A 133 2.52 0.60 -8.63
CA LYS A 133 2.03 -0.58 -9.36
C LYS A 133 1.03 -1.39 -8.52
N ALA A 134 1.36 -1.63 -7.25
CA ALA A 134 0.46 -2.31 -6.32
C ALA A 134 -0.83 -1.52 -6.10
N LEU A 135 -0.74 -0.20 -5.91
CA LEU A 135 -1.90 0.70 -5.81
C LEU A 135 -2.77 0.63 -7.07
N MET A 136 -2.20 0.79 -8.27
CA MET A 136 -2.94 0.73 -9.53
C MET A 136 -3.62 -0.63 -9.73
N SER A 137 -2.93 -1.73 -9.41
CA SER A 137 -3.49 -3.08 -9.47
C SER A 137 -4.69 -3.23 -8.54
N THR A 138 -4.61 -2.71 -7.31
CA THR A 138 -5.73 -2.73 -6.37
C THR A 138 -6.90 -1.90 -6.89
N LEU A 139 -6.63 -0.69 -7.40
CA LEU A 139 -7.68 0.20 -7.93
C LEU A 139 -8.38 -0.39 -9.16
N GLU A 140 -7.68 -1.12 -10.03
CA GLU A 140 -8.31 -1.78 -11.19
C GLU A 140 -9.26 -2.90 -10.76
N LYS A 141 -8.95 -3.60 -9.66
CA LYS A 141 -9.81 -4.68 -9.13
C LYS A 141 -11.03 -4.14 -8.39
N ILE A 142 -10.83 -3.14 -7.54
CA ILE A 142 -11.90 -2.56 -6.72
C ILE A 142 -12.80 -1.64 -7.55
N PHE A 143 -12.22 -0.92 -8.52
CA PHE A 143 -12.93 0.03 -9.38
C PHE A 143 -12.64 -0.26 -10.88
N PRO A 144 -13.12 -1.42 -11.39
CA PRO A 144 -12.85 -1.82 -12.76
C PRO A 144 -13.49 -0.84 -13.74
N ASN A 145 -12.75 -0.49 -14.79
CA ASN A 145 -13.19 0.44 -15.86
C ASN A 145 -13.60 1.85 -15.37
N ARG A 146 -13.30 2.22 -14.12
CA ARG A 146 -13.51 3.58 -13.60
C ARG A 146 -12.20 4.35 -13.67
N LYS A 147 -12.29 5.57 -14.20
CA LYS A 147 -11.30 6.62 -13.93
C LYS A 147 -11.57 7.18 -12.54
N VAL A 148 -10.52 7.64 -11.87
CA VAL A 148 -10.59 8.19 -10.51
C VAL A 148 -9.82 9.51 -10.43
N LYS A 149 -10.13 10.32 -9.42
CA LYS A 149 -9.40 11.56 -9.12
C LYS A 149 -8.19 11.22 -8.27
N PHE A 150 -7.06 11.88 -8.52
CA PHE A 150 -5.84 11.72 -7.72
C PHE A 150 -5.43 13.03 -7.10
N MET A 151 -4.95 13.00 -5.86
CA MET A 151 -4.17 14.06 -5.27
C MET A 151 -2.76 13.54 -5.01
N VAL A 152 -1.76 14.18 -5.59
CA VAL A 152 -0.37 13.72 -5.54
C VAL A 152 0.58 14.79 -5.03
N SER A 153 1.56 14.32 -4.27
CA SER A 153 2.80 15.06 -4.03
C SER A 153 3.93 14.05 -3.82
N ILE A 154 4.89 14.03 -4.74
CA ILE A 154 5.94 13.00 -4.78
C ILE A 154 7.29 13.64 -4.40
N LEU A 155 8.16 12.88 -3.73
CA LEU A 155 9.52 13.34 -3.42
C LEU A 155 10.41 13.29 -4.66
N ARG A 156 11.29 14.27 -4.83
CA ARG A 156 12.23 14.43 -5.96
C ARG A 156 13.24 13.29 -6.05
N ASP A 157 13.61 12.68 -4.92
CA ASP A 157 14.54 11.53 -4.90
C ASP A 157 13.87 10.21 -5.32
N LYS A 158 12.58 10.23 -5.65
CA LYS A 158 11.85 9.11 -6.21
C LYS A 158 11.74 9.26 -7.71
N ASP A 159 11.48 8.14 -8.38
CA ASP A 159 11.16 8.13 -9.80
C ASP A 159 9.71 8.62 -10.01
N TYR A 160 9.49 9.92 -9.75
CA TYR A 160 8.18 10.55 -9.84
C TYR A 160 7.65 10.50 -11.28
N LYS A 161 8.53 10.53 -12.28
CA LYS A 161 8.16 10.40 -13.70
C LYS A 161 7.52 9.05 -13.96
N GLN A 162 8.19 7.96 -13.58
CA GLN A 162 7.63 6.62 -13.75
C GLN A 162 6.39 6.41 -12.88
N MET A 163 6.34 6.95 -11.66
CA MET A 163 5.13 6.89 -10.82
C MET A 163 3.94 7.58 -11.49
N LEU A 164 4.11 8.81 -11.99
CA LEU A 164 3.05 9.55 -12.69
C LEU A 164 2.64 8.86 -14.00
N SER A 165 3.58 8.25 -14.72
CA SER A 165 3.28 7.46 -15.94
C SER A 165 2.31 6.30 -15.68
N LEU A 166 2.32 5.74 -14.47
CA LEU A 166 1.41 4.67 -14.04
C LEU A 166 0.06 5.22 -13.56
N ILE A 167 0.05 6.41 -12.96
CA ILE A 167 -1.15 7.05 -12.40
C ILE A 167 -2.01 7.68 -13.51
N CYS A 168 -1.41 8.44 -14.41
CA CYS A 168 -2.12 9.22 -15.43
C CYS A 168 -3.10 8.40 -16.27
N PRO A 169 -2.79 7.16 -16.72
CA PRO A 169 -3.72 6.33 -17.46
C PRO A 169 -5.02 5.99 -16.73
N LYS A 170 -5.08 6.03 -15.39
CA LYS A 170 -6.30 5.78 -14.61
C LYS A 170 -6.93 7.07 -14.05
N ALA A 171 -6.27 8.21 -14.23
CA ALA A 171 -6.74 9.49 -13.75
C ALA A 171 -7.86 10.08 -14.63
N GLU A 172 -8.88 10.64 -13.97
CA GLU A 172 -9.85 11.58 -14.53
C GLU A 172 -9.38 13.03 -14.35
N GLN A 173 -8.85 13.34 -13.17
CA GLN A 173 -8.28 14.63 -12.81
C GLN A 173 -7.18 14.43 -11.77
N ILE A 174 -6.13 15.25 -11.81
CA ILE A 174 -5.00 15.20 -10.86
C ILE A 174 -4.86 16.56 -10.14
N TYR A 175 -4.86 16.53 -8.82
CA TYR A 175 -4.51 17.66 -7.97
C TYR A 175 -3.07 17.52 -7.51
N VAL A 176 -2.24 18.50 -7.82
CA VAL A 176 -0.80 18.47 -7.53
C VAL A 176 -0.50 19.51 -6.46
N ALA A 177 0.24 19.10 -5.44
CA ALA A 177 0.77 19.99 -4.42
C ALA A 177 2.24 19.69 -4.12
N ARG A 178 2.85 20.60 -3.38
CA ARG A 178 4.13 20.38 -2.72
C ARG A 178 3.88 20.09 -1.23
N ASN A 179 4.30 18.91 -0.78
CA ASN A 179 4.33 18.59 0.65
C ASN A 179 5.45 19.37 1.37
N GLN A 180 5.41 19.44 2.69
CA GLN A 180 6.32 20.26 3.50
C GLN A 180 7.78 19.77 3.49
N SER A 181 8.05 18.59 2.93
CA SER A 181 9.43 18.10 2.82
C SER A 181 10.23 18.96 1.84
N GLU A 182 11.44 19.34 2.25
CA GLU A 182 12.44 19.95 1.35
C GLU A 182 12.76 19.05 0.15
N ARG A 183 12.57 17.73 0.32
CA ARG A 183 12.76 16.71 -0.72
C ARG A 183 11.60 16.62 -1.69
N ALA A 184 10.50 17.36 -1.52
CA ALA A 184 9.38 17.34 -2.47
C ALA A 184 9.85 17.77 -3.86
N ALA A 185 9.37 17.07 -4.89
CA ALA A 185 9.47 17.57 -6.27
C ALA A 185 8.71 18.90 -6.37
N SER A 186 9.13 19.78 -7.30
CA SER A 186 8.36 21.00 -7.55
C SER A 186 6.99 20.64 -8.13
N VAL A 187 6.04 21.56 -8.03
CA VAL A 187 4.73 21.37 -8.66
C VAL A 187 4.89 21.35 -10.17
N GLU A 188 5.76 22.22 -10.68
CA GLU A 188 6.07 22.40 -12.09
C GLU A 188 6.68 21.13 -12.70
N ASP A 189 7.61 20.47 -12.01
CA ASP A 189 8.24 19.22 -12.48
C ASP A 189 7.22 18.09 -12.60
N GLN A 190 6.28 18.00 -11.66
CA GLN A 190 5.24 16.98 -11.65
C GLN A 190 4.17 17.27 -12.73
N VAL A 191 3.78 18.54 -12.89
CA VAL A 191 2.84 18.99 -13.92
C VAL A 191 3.37 18.74 -15.32
N ALA A 192 4.64 19.02 -15.58
CA ALA A 192 5.26 18.79 -16.88
C ALA A 192 5.09 17.34 -17.35
N VAL A 193 5.21 16.37 -16.43
CA VAL A 193 4.97 14.95 -16.75
C VAL A 193 3.48 14.68 -17.01
N ILE A 194 2.58 15.26 -16.21
CA ILE A 194 1.12 15.05 -16.36
C ILE A 194 0.61 15.60 -17.70
N GLU A 195 1.17 16.73 -18.15
CA GLU A 195 0.84 17.36 -19.44
C GLU A 195 1.12 16.44 -20.63
N GLU A 196 2.17 15.60 -20.57
CA GLU A 196 2.47 14.62 -21.61
C GLU A 196 1.33 13.61 -21.83
N TYR A 197 0.46 13.42 -20.83
CA TYR A 197 -0.68 12.49 -20.88
C TYR A 197 -2.03 13.16 -21.20
N ASN A 198 -2.05 14.49 -21.40
CA ASN A 198 -3.28 15.27 -21.63
C ASN A 198 -4.38 15.04 -20.57
N ILE A 199 -3.98 14.87 -19.30
CA ILE A 199 -4.92 14.69 -18.18
C ILE A 199 -5.24 16.06 -17.56
N PRO A 200 -6.52 16.37 -17.27
CA PRO A 200 -6.87 17.56 -16.51
C PRO A 200 -6.15 17.61 -15.16
N TYR A 201 -5.56 18.75 -14.82
CA TYR A 201 -4.89 18.93 -13.55
C TYR A 201 -5.19 20.29 -12.92
N LYS A 202 -5.04 20.35 -11.60
CA LYS A 202 -5.06 21.58 -10.81
C LYS A 202 -3.91 21.57 -9.82
N THR A 203 -3.34 22.73 -9.55
CA THR A 203 -2.23 22.88 -8.62
C THR A 203 -2.67 23.65 -7.38
N ALA A 204 -2.13 23.31 -6.22
CA ALA A 204 -2.24 24.12 -5.03
C ALA A 204 -0.88 24.28 -4.33
N PRO A 205 -0.65 25.41 -3.63
CA PRO A 205 0.57 25.65 -2.86
C PRO A 205 0.87 24.58 -1.81
N THR A 206 -0.16 24.08 -1.12
CA THR A 206 -0.01 23.14 0.00
C THR A 206 -0.83 21.88 -0.20
N VAL A 207 -0.45 20.80 0.49
CA VAL A 207 -1.20 19.54 0.53
C VAL A 207 -2.62 19.76 1.06
N ALA A 208 -2.78 20.57 2.10
CA ALA A 208 -4.09 20.89 2.67
C ALA A 208 -5.00 21.58 1.65
N GLU A 209 -4.48 22.58 0.93
CA GLU A 209 -5.26 23.29 -0.09
C GLU A 209 -5.61 22.39 -1.29
N ALA A 210 -4.68 21.55 -1.78
CA ALA A 210 -4.99 20.59 -2.84
C ALA A 210 -6.02 19.56 -2.40
N TYR A 211 -5.93 19.08 -1.15
CA TYR A 211 -6.90 18.14 -0.59
C TYR A 211 -8.28 18.77 -0.50
N SER A 212 -8.40 19.97 0.10
CA SER A 212 -9.68 20.69 0.20
C SER A 212 -10.27 21.00 -1.18
N LEU A 213 -9.44 21.40 -2.15
CA LEU A 213 -9.88 21.60 -3.53
C LEU A 213 -10.40 20.30 -4.15
N ALA A 214 -9.68 19.20 -3.97
CA ALA A 214 -10.05 17.90 -4.49
C ALA A 214 -11.38 17.40 -3.91
N VAL A 215 -11.54 17.50 -2.59
CA VAL A 215 -12.77 17.10 -1.88
C VAL A 215 -13.96 17.95 -2.33
N LYS A 216 -13.80 19.27 -2.38
CA LYS A 216 -14.86 20.20 -2.81
C LYS A 216 -15.38 19.92 -4.22
N GLU A 217 -14.50 19.44 -5.10
CA GLU A 217 -14.84 19.12 -6.49
C GLU A 217 -15.26 17.66 -6.70
N CYS A 218 -15.24 16.83 -5.67
CA CYS A 218 -15.80 15.48 -5.72
C CYS A 218 -17.32 15.50 -5.58
N LYS A 219 -17.99 14.76 -6.45
CA LYS A 219 -19.42 14.40 -6.34
C LYS A 219 -19.56 13.12 -5.51
N GLU A 220 -20.77 12.79 -5.05
CA GLU A 220 -21.01 11.63 -4.19
C GLU A 220 -20.47 10.30 -4.73
N ASP A 221 -20.52 10.10 -6.05
CA ASP A 221 -20.07 8.87 -6.72
C ASP A 221 -18.59 8.90 -7.16
N ASP A 222 -17.87 9.98 -6.87
CA ASP A 222 -16.46 10.13 -7.23
C ASP A 222 -15.56 9.35 -6.26
N ILE A 223 -14.37 9.01 -6.77
CA ILE A 223 -13.31 8.34 -6.02
C ILE A 223 -12.09 9.25 -6.04
N LEU A 224 -11.60 9.65 -4.87
CA LEU A 224 -10.38 10.43 -4.68
C LEU A 224 -9.30 9.55 -4.03
N ILE A 225 -8.16 9.44 -4.70
CA ILE A 225 -6.98 8.74 -4.18
C ILE A 225 -5.89 9.75 -3.86
N VAL A 226 -5.49 9.84 -2.59
CA VAL A 226 -4.33 10.63 -2.16
C VAL A 226 -3.12 9.72 -2.05
N CYS A 227 -2.05 10.01 -2.81
CA CYS A 227 -0.83 9.21 -2.77
C CYS A 227 0.43 10.00 -3.16
N GLY A 228 1.57 9.32 -3.27
CA GLY A 228 2.83 9.90 -3.78
C GLY A 228 3.94 9.98 -2.74
N SER A 229 3.61 10.18 -1.47
CA SER A 229 4.57 10.09 -0.38
C SER A 229 3.90 9.81 0.97
N LEU A 230 4.69 9.26 1.92
CA LEU A 230 4.23 9.14 3.31
C LEU A 230 4.06 10.51 3.99
N PHE A 231 4.81 11.55 3.56
CA PHE A 231 4.64 12.92 4.05
C PHE A 231 3.28 13.48 3.66
N THR A 232 2.90 13.33 2.39
CA THR A 232 1.60 13.76 1.85
C THR A 232 0.44 13.11 2.60
N VAL A 233 0.52 11.81 2.81
CA VAL A 233 -0.50 11.05 3.56
C VAL A 233 -0.55 11.47 5.02
N GLY A 234 0.61 11.73 5.64
CA GLY A 234 0.71 12.27 7.00
C GLY A 234 0.03 13.64 7.11
N GLU A 235 0.35 14.57 6.22
CA GLU A 235 -0.23 15.91 6.18
C GLU A 235 -1.75 15.86 6.01
N VAL A 236 -2.29 15.00 5.14
CA VAL A 236 -3.75 14.84 4.99
C VAL A 236 -4.39 14.27 6.26
N LEU A 237 -3.73 13.33 6.95
CA LEU A 237 -4.24 12.76 8.21
C LEU A 237 -4.25 13.75 9.38
N GLU A 238 -3.48 14.84 9.29
CA GLU A 238 -3.44 15.92 10.28
C GLU A 238 -4.53 16.98 10.04
N ILE A 239 -5.19 16.97 8.88
CA ILE A 239 -6.28 17.90 8.58
C ILE A 239 -7.48 17.59 9.50
N PRO A 240 -8.00 18.56 10.27
CA PRO A 240 -9.17 18.37 11.10
C PRO A 240 -10.38 17.94 10.27
N LYS A 241 -11.14 16.98 10.77
CA LYS A 241 -12.31 16.40 10.07
C LYS A 241 -13.46 17.40 9.86
N ASP A 242 -13.47 18.51 10.59
CA ASP A 242 -14.54 19.53 10.54
C ASP A 242 -14.38 20.54 9.38
N ASN A 243 -13.35 20.37 8.54
CA ASN A 243 -13.06 21.24 7.37
C ASN A 243 -13.19 20.51 6.01
N ALA A 244 -13.87 19.37 5.96
CA ALA A 244 -14.11 18.60 4.74
C ALA A 244 -15.59 18.62 4.33
#